data_AF-A0A1R2AM76-F1
#
_entry.id   AF-A0A1R2AM76-F1
#
_cell.length_a   1.000
_cell.length_b   1.000
_cell.length_c   1.000
_cell.angle_alpha   90.00
_cell.angle_beta   90.00
_cell.angle_gamma   90.00
#
_symmetry.space_group_name_H-M   'P 1'
#
loop_
_entity.id
_entity.type
_entity.pdbx_description
1 polymer ?
#
loop_
_entity_poly.entity_id
_entity_poly.type
_entity_poly.pdbx_seq_one_letter_code
_entity_poly.pdbx_strand_id
1 'polypeptide(L)'
;MVKIKATEKLKDYLETQGFDRKDVYEYLEIRDVLVKGQKDILFGCSFSWPEPPKPNISLVIEKLRERKKEREYQQMIGNLKQKPQESLNELKSGMGMGMSMISVLFVGMLSGYYLGKYFFGLSDVGSLVISFVITVIGIYVEVALFVIRSEDEKTKKE
;
A
#
# COMPACT_ATOMS: atom_id res chain seq x y z
N MET A 1 2.23 -41.96 -6.28
CA MET A 1 3.63 -41.72 -6.73
C MET A 1 3.63 -41.42 -8.21
N VAL A 2 4.58 -40.59 -8.69
CA VAL A 2 4.63 -40.14 -10.10
C VAL A 2 5.25 -41.24 -10.95
N LYS A 3 4.56 -41.65 -12.02
CA LYS A 3 5.06 -42.67 -12.94
C LYS A 3 5.42 -42.03 -14.28
N ILE A 4 6.53 -42.46 -14.86
CA ILE A 4 7.01 -42.01 -16.17
C ILE A 4 6.89 -43.17 -17.13
N LYS A 5 6.16 -42.97 -18.23
CA LYS A 5 6.19 -43.90 -19.36
C LYS A 5 7.38 -43.54 -20.24
N ALA A 6 8.34 -44.46 -20.36
CA ALA A 6 9.60 -44.21 -21.04
C ALA A 6 9.49 -44.38 -22.56
N THR A 7 10.04 -43.43 -23.31
CA THR A 7 10.29 -43.56 -24.75
C THR A 7 11.51 -44.45 -24.99
N GLU A 8 11.67 -45.07 -26.17
CA GLU A 8 12.83 -45.93 -26.50
C GLU A 8 14.18 -45.25 -26.19
N LYS A 9 14.32 -43.95 -26.49
CA LYS A 9 15.52 -43.16 -26.14
C LYS A 9 15.83 -43.12 -24.63
N LEU A 10 14.80 -43.07 -23.79
CA LEU A 10 14.97 -43.06 -22.34
C LEU A 10 15.29 -44.47 -21.82
N LYS A 11 14.70 -45.51 -22.41
CA LYS A 11 15.00 -46.91 -22.08
C LYS A 11 16.47 -47.23 -22.34
N ASP A 12 16.96 -46.89 -23.53
CA ASP A 12 18.34 -47.15 -23.93
C ASP A 12 19.33 -46.37 -23.02
N TYR A 13 18.99 -45.14 -22.64
CA TYR A 13 19.79 -44.35 -21.71
C TYR A 13 19.80 -44.95 -20.30
N LEU A 14 18.65 -45.40 -19.79
CA LEU A 14 18.55 -46.03 -18.47
C LEU A 14 19.28 -47.39 -18.43
N GLU A 15 19.27 -48.15 -19.53
CA GLU A 15 20.00 -49.41 -19.68
C GLU A 15 21.53 -49.20 -19.61
N THR A 16 22.06 -48.15 -20.24
CA THR A 16 23.49 -47.79 -20.11
C THR A 16 23.90 -47.38 -18.69
N GLN A 17 22.94 -46.99 -17.85
CA GLN A 17 23.15 -46.63 -16.45
C GLN A 17 22.88 -47.81 -15.50
N GLY A 18 22.61 -49.01 -16.02
CA GLY A 18 22.42 -50.25 -15.24
C GLY A 18 21.00 -50.46 -14.72
N PHE A 19 19.99 -49.74 -15.24
CA PHE A 19 18.60 -49.98 -14.92
C PHE A 19 17.97 -51.03 -15.85
N ASP A 20 17.09 -51.86 -15.29
CA ASP A 20 16.34 -52.86 -16.05
C ASP A 20 15.37 -52.20 -17.04
N ARG A 21 15.18 -52.80 -18.22
CA ARG A 21 14.41 -52.24 -19.33
C ARG A 21 12.91 -52.39 -19.04
N LYS A 22 12.26 -51.28 -18.69
CA LYS A 22 10.83 -51.23 -18.32
C LYS A 22 10.09 -50.18 -19.14
N ASP A 23 8.80 -50.39 -19.36
CA ASP A 23 7.94 -49.40 -20.02
C ASP A 23 7.54 -48.26 -19.08
N VAL A 24 7.53 -48.51 -17.78
CA VAL A 24 7.11 -47.57 -16.75
C VAL A 24 8.11 -47.59 -15.59
N TYR A 25 8.62 -46.41 -15.26
CA TYR A 25 9.53 -46.19 -14.14
C TYR A 25 8.86 -45.29 -13.11
N GLU A 26 9.14 -45.50 -11.82
CA GLU A 26 8.79 -44.52 -10.81
C GLU A 26 9.78 -43.36 -10.85
N TYR A 27 9.26 -42.12 -10.82
CA TYR A 27 10.10 -40.93 -10.90
C TYR A 27 11.19 -40.89 -9.83
N LEU A 28 10.89 -41.41 -8.63
CA LEU A 28 11.84 -41.43 -7.52
C LEU A 28 13.04 -42.35 -7.78
N GLU A 29 12.85 -43.45 -8.50
CA GLU A 29 13.91 -44.44 -8.78
C GLU A 29 14.93 -43.91 -9.79
N ILE A 30 14.46 -43.14 -10.79
CA ILE A 30 15.29 -42.63 -11.88
C ILE A 30 15.61 -41.13 -11.74
N ARG A 31 15.21 -40.50 -10.63
CA ARG A 31 15.38 -39.06 -10.37
C ARG A 31 16.83 -38.62 -10.52
N ASP A 32 17.76 -39.33 -9.87
CA ASP A 32 19.16 -38.91 -9.82
C ASP A 32 19.83 -39.00 -11.19
N VAL A 33 19.37 -39.93 -12.02
CA VAL A 33 19.83 -40.11 -13.41
C VAL A 33 19.22 -39.06 -14.34
N LEU A 34 17.93 -38.74 -14.15
CA LEU A 34 17.23 -37.72 -14.92
C LEU A 34 17.73 -36.30 -14.63
N VAL A 35 18.13 -36.02 -13.38
CA VAL A 35 18.69 -34.71 -12.98
C VAL A 35 20.08 -34.49 -13.60
N LYS A 36 20.84 -35.57 -13.84
CA LYS A 36 22.16 -35.52 -14.46
C LYS A 36 22.14 -35.67 -15.99
N GLY A 37 21.04 -36.18 -16.56
CA GLY A 37 20.91 -36.50 -17.98
C GLY A 37 20.62 -35.28 -18.88
N GLN A 38 20.85 -35.45 -20.18
CA GLN A 38 20.52 -34.46 -21.19
C GLN A 38 19.00 -34.28 -21.32
N LYS A 39 18.52 -33.03 -21.43
CA LYS A 39 17.08 -32.71 -21.52
C LYS A 39 16.37 -33.37 -22.70
N ASP A 40 17.10 -33.73 -23.75
CA ASP A 40 16.56 -34.28 -24.99
C ASP A 40 16.04 -35.72 -24.86
N ILE A 41 16.50 -36.47 -23.84
CA ILE A 41 16.06 -37.86 -23.61
C ILE A 41 14.64 -37.95 -23.01
N LEU A 42 14.14 -36.85 -22.44
CA LEU A 42 12.80 -36.73 -21.87
C LEU A 42 11.75 -36.35 -22.91
N PHE A 43 12.17 -36.00 -24.13
CA PHE A 43 11.26 -35.54 -25.17
C PHE A 43 10.36 -36.69 -25.63
N GLY A 44 9.05 -36.57 -25.39
CA GLY A 44 8.05 -37.59 -25.73
C GLY A 44 7.68 -38.56 -24.59
N CYS A 45 8.23 -38.40 -23.38
CA CYS A 45 7.80 -39.16 -22.22
C CYS A 45 6.46 -38.63 -21.66
N SER A 46 5.58 -39.54 -21.20
CA SER A 46 4.32 -39.16 -20.56
C SER A 46 4.39 -39.36 -19.04
N PHE A 47 4.02 -38.33 -18.29
CA PHE A 47 4.02 -38.34 -16.83
C PHE A 47 2.60 -38.53 -16.30
N SER A 48 2.40 -39.52 -15.43
CA SER A 48 1.14 -39.67 -14.70
C SER A 48 1.33 -39.31 -13.23
N TRP A 49 0.51 -38.37 -12.77
CA TRP A 49 0.48 -37.90 -11.40
C TRP A 49 -0.55 -38.70 -10.61
N PRO A 50 -0.30 -39.01 -9.32
CA PRO A 50 -1.34 -39.58 -8.48
C PRO A 50 -2.48 -38.59 -8.32
N GLU A 51 -3.72 -39.07 -8.37
CA GLU A 51 -4.88 -38.23 -8.05
C GLU A 51 -4.74 -37.68 -6.63
N PRO A 52 -4.99 -36.38 -6.43
CA PRO A 52 -4.96 -35.80 -5.10
C PRO A 52 -6.03 -36.46 -4.23
N PRO A 53 -5.75 -36.70 -2.94
CA PRO A 53 -6.75 -37.23 -2.02
C PRO A 53 -7.96 -36.28 -1.99
N LYS A 54 -9.18 -36.84 -2.09
CA LYS A 54 -10.41 -36.05 -2.05
C LYS A 54 -10.41 -35.20 -0.76
N PRO A 55 -10.51 -33.87 -0.87
CA PRO A 55 -10.49 -33.01 0.31
C PRO A 55 -11.72 -33.32 1.18
N ASN A 56 -11.49 -33.45 2.49
CA ASN A 56 -12.58 -33.61 3.44
C ASN A 56 -13.35 -32.28 3.52
N ILE A 57 -14.52 -32.24 2.86
CA ILE A 57 -15.29 -31.02 2.60
C ILE A 57 -15.64 -30.30 3.90
N SER A 58 -15.85 -31.04 5.00
CA SER A 58 -16.11 -30.50 6.33
C SER A 58 -14.98 -29.61 6.85
N LEU A 59 -13.73 -30.07 6.74
CA LEU A 59 -12.55 -29.31 7.18
C LEU A 59 -12.31 -28.06 6.34
N VAL A 60 -12.69 -28.09 5.07
CA VAL A 60 -12.60 -26.91 4.19
C VAL A 60 -13.65 -25.88 4.58
N ILE A 61 -14.89 -26.31 4.86
CA ILE A 61 -15.98 -25.42 5.30
C ILE A 61 -15.63 -24.76 6.64
N GLU A 62 -15.05 -25.51 7.59
CA GLU A 62 -14.66 -24.98 8.89
C GLU A 62 -13.58 -23.89 8.78
N LYS A 63 -12.53 -24.15 7.99
CA LYS A 63 -11.49 -23.15 7.70
C LYS A 63 -12.03 -21.90 6.99
N LEU A 64 -13.01 -22.06 6.11
CA LEU A 64 -13.65 -20.92 5.45
C LEU A 64 -14.48 -20.08 6.44
N ARG A 65 -15.10 -20.73 7.43
CA ARG A 65 -15.87 -20.06 8.48
C ARG A 65 -14.99 -19.28 9.44
N GLU A 66 -13.84 -19.84 9.82
CA GLU A 66 -12.85 -19.15 10.65
C GLU A 66 -12.29 -17.91 9.96
N ARG A 67 -11.89 -18.04 8.68
CA ARG A 67 -11.43 -16.90 7.88
C ARG A 67 -12.48 -15.80 7.73
N LYS A 68 -13.76 -16.15 7.69
CA LYS A 68 -14.85 -15.17 7.65
C LYS A 68 -14.95 -14.41 8.98
N LYS A 69 -14.87 -15.12 10.11
CA LYS A 69 -14.87 -14.51 11.46
C LYS A 69 -13.68 -13.56 11.67
N GLU A 70 -12.49 -13.95 11.21
CA GLU A 70 -11.30 -13.10 11.28
C GLU A 70 -11.47 -11.81 10.46
N ARG A 71 -12.06 -11.90 9.27
CA ARG A 71 -12.35 -10.72 8.43
C ARG A 71 -13.37 -9.79 9.08
N GLU A 72 -14.44 -10.34 9.66
CA GLU A 72 -15.44 -9.55 10.39
C GLU A 72 -14.83 -8.86 11.61
N TYR A 73 -13.98 -9.55 12.38
CA TYR A 73 -13.26 -8.97 13.52
C TYR A 73 -12.30 -7.85 13.10
N GLN A 74 -11.56 -8.04 12.00
CA GLN A 74 -10.69 -7.00 11.43
C GLN A 74 -11.46 -5.77 10.96
N GLN A 75 -12.65 -5.96 10.37
CA GLN A 75 -13.52 -4.84 9.99
C GLN A 75 -14.05 -4.07 11.21
N MET A 76 -14.42 -4.76 12.29
CA MET A 76 -14.84 -4.10 13.53
C MET A 76 -13.70 -3.30 14.17
N ILE A 77 -12.48 -3.82 14.18
CA ILE A 77 -11.30 -3.10 14.71
C ILE A 77 -10.85 -1.96 13.79
N GLY A 78 -10.96 -2.13 12.47
CA GLY A 78 -10.58 -1.12 11.50
C GLY A 78 -11.31 0.20 11.73
N ASN A 79 -12.62 0.13 11.99
CA ASN A 79 -13.45 1.30 12.28
C ASN A 79 -13.09 2.00 13.60
N LEU A 80 -12.53 1.28 14.57
CA LEU A 80 -12.10 1.84 15.86
C LEU A 80 -10.74 2.56 15.76
N LYS A 81 -9.84 2.11 14.88
CA LYS A 81 -8.51 2.73 14.69
C LYS A 81 -8.53 4.00 13.82
N GLN A 82 -9.49 4.14 12.92
CA GLN A 82 -9.60 5.34 12.07
C GLN A 82 -10.03 6.58 12.86
N LYS A 83 -10.97 6.43 13.80
CA LYS A 83 -11.52 7.53 14.62
C LYS A 83 -10.46 8.37 15.38
N PRO A 84 -9.46 7.79 16.07
CA PRO A 84 -8.43 8.57 16.75
C PRO A 84 -7.42 9.23 15.82
N GLN A 85 -7.25 8.72 14.59
CA GLN A 85 -6.30 9.30 13.64
C GLN A 85 -6.90 10.50 12.90
N GLU A 86 -8.21 10.48 12.67
CA GLU A 86 -8.98 11.59 12.10
C GLU A 86 -9.02 12.78 13.08
N SER A 87 -9.28 12.53 14.36
CA SER A 87 -9.28 13.59 15.40
C SER A 87 -7.92 14.26 15.62
N LEU A 88 -6.82 13.51 15.50
CA LEU A 88 -5.46 14.08 15.56
C LEU A 88 -5.14 14.93 14.32
N ASN A 89 -5.64 14.56 13.14
CA ASN A 89 -5.45 15.36 11.93
C ASN A 89 -6.28 16.66 11.96
N GLU A 90 -7.51 16.62 12.49
CA GLU A 90 -8.32 17.82 12.71
C GLU A 90 -7.65 18.78 13.70
N LEU A 91 -7.14 18.25 14.82
CA LEU A 91 -6.41 19.05 15.81
C LEU A 91 -5.13 19.67 15.22
N LYS A 92 -4.38 18.90 14.43
CA LYS A 92 -3.17 19.38 13.73
C LYS A 92 -3.50 20.48 12.71
N SER A 93 -4.62 20.35 11.99
CA SER A 93 -5.09 21.36 11.04
C SER A 93 -5.51 22.65 11.75
N GLY A 94 -6.25 22.55 12.85
CA GLY A 94 -6.64 23.71 13.67
C GLY A 94 -5.45 24.43 14.30
N MET A 95 -4.42 23.69 14.74
CA MET A 95 -3.20 24.26 15.30
C MET A 95 -2.36 24.99 14.25
N GLY A 96 -2.30 24.46 13.01
CA GLY A 96 -1.63 25.12 11.88
C GLY A 96 -2.31 26.44 11.50
N MET A 97 -3.64 26.45 11.46
CA MET A 97 -4.43 27.66 11.15
C MET A 97 -4.29 28.72 12.25
N GLY A 98 -4.29 28.32 13.52
CA GLY A 98 -4.07 29.25 14.63
C GLY A 98 -2.69 29.92 14.57
N MET A 99 -1.64 29.17 14.24
CA MET A 99 -0.28 29.70 14.13
C MET A 99 -0.13 30.65 12.93
N SER A 100 -0.79 30.36 11.82
CA SER A 100 -0.76 31.24 10.65
C SER A 100 -1.53 32.55 10.90
N MET A 101 -2.68 32.50 11.59
CA MET A 101 -3.40 33.71 12.01
C MET A 101 -2.56 34.61 12.91
N ILE A 102 -1.87 34.05 13.91
CA ILE A 102 -0.97 34.83 14.79
C ILE A 102 0.13 35.50 13.97
N SER A 103 0.69 34.78 12.99
CA SER A 103 1.73 35.31 12.10
C SER A 103 1.21 36.46 11.24
N VAL A 104 0.02 36.32 10.66
CA VAL A 104 -0.62 37.36 9.85
C VAL A 104 -0.98 38.59 10.69
N LEU A 105 -1.46 38.41 11.91
CA LEU A 105 -1.71 39.52 12.84
C LEU A 105 -0.42 40.30 13.14
N PHE A 106 0.65 39.58 13.47
CA PHE A 106 1.93 40.19 13.82
C PHE A 106 2.58 40.91 12.63
N VAL A 107 2.68 40.22 11.49
CA VAL A 107 3.27 40.77 10.26
C VAL A 107 2.40 41.88 9.69
N GLY A 108 1.07 41.73 9.72
CA GLY A 108 0.12 42.73 9.22
C GLY A 108 0.19 44.02 10.03
N MET A 109 0.26 43.92 11.36
CA MET A 109 0.41 45.10 12.21
C MET A 109 1.76 45.80 12.01
N LEU A 110 2.86 45.05 12.03
CA LEU A 110 4.19 45.60 11.82
C LEU A 110 4.32 46.23 10.43
N SER A 111 4.02 45.46 9.38
CA SER A 111 4.14 45.94 8.00
C SER A 111 3.26 47.16 7.75
N GLY A 112 2.01 47.16 8.24
CA GLY A 112 1.12 48.29 8.02
C GLY A 112 1.45 49.54 8.85
N TYR A 113 1.99 49.38 10.06
CA TYR A 113 2.49 50.54 10.82
C TYR A 113 3.73 51.15 10.16
N TYR A 114 4.67 50.32 9.71
CA TYR A 114 5.84 50.79 8.96
C TYR A 114 5.44 51.43 7.62
N LEU A 115 4.50 50.84 6.89
CA LEU A 115 3.96 51.44 5.66
C LEU A 115 3.34 52.82 5.96
N GLY A 116 2.48 52.90 6.97
CA GLY A 116 1.82 54.16 7.33
C GLY A 116 2.83 55.25 7.71
N LYS A 117 3.85 54.89 8.50
CA LYS A 117 4.81 55.85 9.05
C LYS A 117 5.89 56.27 8.05
N TYR A 118 6.46 55.32 7.31
CA TYR A 118 7.61 55.58 6.43
C TYR A 118 7.22 55.81 4.97
N PHE A 119 6.20 55.12 4.45
CA PHE A 119 5.78 55.30 3.05
C PHE A 119 4.78 56.45 2.90
N PHE A 120 3.82 56.57 3.82
CA PHE A 120 2.76 57.55 3.71
C PHE A 120 2.94 58.78 4.62
N GLY A 121 3.93 58.77 5.52
CA GLY A 121 4.21 59.89 6.43
C GLY A 121 3.02 60.25 7.34
N LEU A 122 2.16 59.27 7.66
CA LEU A 122 0.96 59.48 8.46
C LEU A 122 1.31 59.68 9.93
N SER A 123 0.41 60.35 10.67
CA SER A 123 0.46 60.39 12.13
C SER A 123 0.41 58.98 12.72
N ASP A 124 0.83 58.81 13.97
CA ASP A 124 0.84 57.49 14.62
C ASP A 124 -0.56 56.84 14.60
N VAL A 125 -1.62 57.64 14.75
CA VAL A 125 -3.01 57.18 14.65
C VAL A 125 -3.35 56.74 13.23
N GLY A 126 -2.96 57.50 12.21
CA GLY A 126 -3.20 57.13 10.80
C GLY A 126 -2.45 55.86 10.39
N SER A 127 -1.23 55.68 10.91
CA SER A 127 -0.43 54.47 10.70
C SER A 127 -1.05 53.24 11.37
N LEU A 128 -1.70 53.41 12.53
CA LEU A 128 -2.43 52.36 13.23
C LEU A 128 -3.68 51.92 12.43
N VAL A 129 -4.39 52.88 11.81
CA VAL A 129 -5.53 52.58 10.93
C VAL A 129 -5.09 51.77 9.71
N ILE A 130 -3.99 52.15 9.05
CA ILE A 130 -3.43 51.39 7.93
C ILE A 130 -3.01 49.98 8.36
N SER A 131 -2.34 49.87 9.52
CA SER A 131 -2.01 48.58 10.15
C SER A 131 -3.24 47.69 10.33
N PHE A 132 -4.35 48.24 10.82
CA PHE A 132 -5.58 47.49 10.98
C PHE A 132 -6.16 47.03 9.63
N VAL A 133 -6.22 47.92 8.64
CA VAL A 133 -6.73 47.60 7.29
C VAL A 133 -5.92 46.49 6.62
N ILE A 134 -4.58 46.59 6.66
CA ILE A 134 -3.68 45.56 6.10
C ILE A 134 -3.86 44.23 6.83
N THR A 135 -4.03 44.26 8.15
CA THR A 135 -4.26 43.06 8.95
C THR A 135 -5.58 42.38 8.58
N VAL A 136 -6.67 43.14 8.42
CA VAL A 136 -7.97 42.60 8.00
C VAL A 136 -7.86 41.95 6.61
N ILE A 137 -7.23 42.63 5.65
CA ILE A 137 -7.00 42.08 4.31
C ILE A 137 -6.17 40.79 4.38
N GLY A 138 -5.11 40.79 5.19
CA GLY A 138 -4.26 39.61 5.42
C GLY A 138 -5.05 38.41 5.95
N ILE A 139 -5.95 38.63 6.92
CA ILE A 139 -6.82 37.58 7.45
C ILE A 139 -7.74 37.03 6.37
N TYR A 140 -8.35 37.88 5.54
CA TYR A 140 -9.18 37.43 4.42
C TYR A 140 -8.41 36.56 3.43
N VAL A 141 -7.19 36.96 3.07
CA VAL A 141 -6.31 36.19 2.19
C VAL A 141 -5.92 34.85 2.82
N GLU A 142 -5.59 34.85 4.11
CA GLU A 142 -5.23 33.63 4.85
C GLU A 142 -6.40 32.64 4.90
N VAL A 143 -7.62 33.11 5.12
CA VAL A 143 -8.83 32.27 5.11
C VAL A 143 -9.11 31.73 3.70
N ALA A 144 -8.97 32.55 2.66
CA ALA A 144 -9.13 32.09 1.28
C ALA A 144 -8.10 31.01 0.92
N LEU A 145 -6.83 31.21 1.28
CA LEU A 145 -5.76 30.22 1.10
C LEU A 145 -6.03 28.93 1.88
N PHE A 146 -6.57 29.04 3.10
CA PHE A 146 -6.94 27.89 3.90
C PHE A 146 -8.03 27.04 3.25
N VAL A 147 -9.05 27.68 2.67
CA VAL A 147 -10.12 26.98 1.94
C VAL A 147 -9.55 26.25 0.73
N ILE A 148 -8.75 26.92 -0.11
CA ILE A 148 -8.13 26.32 -1.30
C ILE A 148 -7.24 25.14 -0.92
N ARG A 149 -6.37 25.30 0.09
CA ARG A 149 -5.50 24.22 0.59
C ARG A 149 -6.30 23.02 1.11
N SER A 150 -7.44 23.27 1.75
CA SER A 150 -8.31 22.22 2.27
C SER A 150 -8.98 21.42 1.15
N GLU A 151 -9.23 22.02 -0.01
CA GLU A 151 -9.77 21.32 -1.19
C GLU A 151 -8.71 20.44 -1.88
N ASP A 152 -7.47 20.91 -2.00
CA ASP A 152 -6.35 20.14 -2.55
C ASP A 152 -5.98 18.91 -1.70
N GLU A 153 -6.08 19.01 -0.37
CA GLU A 153 -5.82 17.87 0.52
C GLU A 153 -6.92 16.79 0.45
N LYS A 154 -8.15 17.15 0.04
CA LYS A 154 -9.24 16.18 -0.15
C LYS A 154 -9.06 15.40 -1.46
N THR A 155 -8.69 16.07 -2.55
CA THR A 155 -8.49 15.44 -3.87
C THR A 155 -7.26 14.53 -3.93
N LYS A 156 -6.23 14.75 -3.11
CA LYS A 156 -5.06 13.85 -3.01
C LYS A 156 -5.30 12.56 -2.20
N LYS A 157 -6.41 12.47 -1.47
CA LYS A 157 -6.74 11.30 -0.62
C LYS A 157 -7.74 10.34 -1.28
N GLU A 158 -8.32 10.72 -2.42
CA GLU A 158 -9.10 9.83 -3.31
C GLU A 158 -8.19 9.14 -4.32
#